data_AF-A0A7C7XWM5-F1
#
_entry.id   AF-A0A7C7XWM5-F1
#
_cell.length_a   1.000
_cell.length_b   1.000
_cell.length_c   1.000
_cell.angle_alpha   90.00
_cell.angle_beta   90.00
_cell.angle_gamma   90.00
#
_symmetry.space_group_name_H-M   'P 1'
#
loop_
_entity.id
_entity.type
_entity.pdbx_description
1 polymer ?
#
loop_
_entity_poly.entity_id
_entity_poly.type
_entity_poly.pdbx_seq_one_letter_code
_entity_poly.pdbx_strand_id
1 'polypeptide(L)'
;MLDLDHVARLFALDGSAERAPRQKSYLKSDLDFFGVAVPVVRGAIKCEARENPISERAVLIQKSVECFDSTYFEMQLFGVFLLDRYSGLLEPEDAGTRRSAEQAGWASGGQGKPSTSVGEMLDAWSTDENFWVRRYSILVLMAGLVRDEKYWERFVRYADSMIEEKEFFI
;
A
#
# COMPACT_ATOMS: atom_id res chain seq x y z
N MET A 1 16.84 -9.43 6.65
CA MET A 1 16.03 -8.18 6.58
C MET A 1 15.32 -8.19 5.25
N LEU A 2 14.04 -7.80 5.19
CA LEU A 2 13.27 -7.80 3.94
C LEU A 2 13.99 -7.01 2.85
N ASP A 3 14.40 -7.72 1.80
CA ASP A 3 15.08 -7.17 0.62
C ASP A 3 14.08 -7.03 -0.53
N LEU A 4 13.64 -5.81 -0.80
CA LEU A 4 12.66 -5.53 -1.86
C LEU A 4 13.24 -5.71 -3.26
N ASP A 5 14.57 -5.57 -3.43
CA ASP A 5 15.21 -5.86 -4.71
C ASP A 5 15.18 -7.36 -4.99
N HIS A 6 15.30 -8.19 -3.94
CA HIS A 6 15.12 -9.63 -4.09
C HIS A 6 13.69 -9.98 -4.51
N VAL A 7 12.68 -9.40 -3.87
CA VAL A 7 11.27 -9.59 -4.24
C VAL A 7 11.00 -9.15 -5.68
N ALA A 8 11.49 -7.97 -6.09
CA ALA A 8 11.36 -7.48 -7.46
C ALA A 8 12.01 -8.43 -8.48
N ARG A 9 13.20 -8.98 -8.17
CA ARG A 9 13.85 -10.00 -9.00
C ARG A 9 13.02 -11.28 -9.13
N LEU A 10 12.40 -11.74 -8.06
CA LEU A 10 11.50 -12.91 -8.11
C LEU A 10 10.28 -12.64 -8.99
N PHE A 11 9.66 -11.47 -8.88
CA PHE A 11 8.56 -11.09 -9.75
C PHE A 11 8.97 -10.96 -11.21
N ALA A 12 10.17 -10.44 -11.49
CA ALA A 12 10.71 -10.40 -12.85
C ALA A 12 10.92 -11.80 -13.45
N LEU A 13 11.30 -12.80 -12.64
CA LEU A 13 11.51 -14.18 -13.08
C LEU A 13 10.19 -14.93 -13.31
N ASP A 14 9.20 -14.77 -12.42
CA ASP A 14 7.88 -15.43 -12.52
C ASP A 14 6.87 -14.67 -13.41
N GLY A 15 7.26 -13.45 -13.80
CA GLY A 15 6.50 -12.53 -14.62
C GLY A 15 6.20 -13.06 -16.01
N SER A 16 5.31 -12.36 -16.72
CA SER A 16 4.96 -12.71 -18.09
C SER A 16 4.74 -11.47 -18.93
N ALA A 17 5.53 -11.37 -20.00
CA ALA A 17 5.40 -10.33 -21.02
C ALA A 17 4.05 -10.36 -21.75
N GLU A 18 3.31 -11.47 -21.70
CA GLU A 18 1.94 -11.58 -22.23
C GLU A 18 0.89 -11.10 -21.22
N ARG A 19 1.06 -11.41 -19.94
CA ARG A 19 0.11 -11.01 -18.87
C ARG A 19 0.23 -9.55 -18.52
N ALA A 20 1.45 -9.01 -18.45
CA ALA A 20 1.71 -7.63 -18.01
C ALA A 20 0.90 -6.58 -18.81
N PRO A 21 0.88 -6.58 -20.16
CA PRO A 21 0.07 -5.62 -20.92
C PRO A 21 -1.43 -5.79 -20.71
N ARG A 22 -1.90 -7.04 -20.53
CA ARG A 22 -3.32 -7.33 -20.27
C ARG A 22 -3.76 -6.81 -18.92
N GLN A 23 -2.95 -7.01 -17.87
CA GLN A 23 -3.21 -6.50 -16.54
C GLN A 23 -3.17 -4.97 -16.52
N LYS A 24 -2.17 -4.35 -17.16
CA LYS A 24 -2.08 -2.88 -17.30
C LYS A 24 -3.32 -2.30 -17.96
N SER A 25 -3.76 -2.88 -19.08
CA SER A 25 -4.97 -2.47 -19.81
C SER A 25 -6.25 -2.68 -18.99
N TYR A 26 -6.39 -3.84 -18.35
CA TYR A 26 -7.55 -4.16 -17.50
C TYR A 26 -7.69 -3.20 -16.31
N LEU A 27 -6.56 -2.86 -15.67
CA LEU A 27 -6.53 -1.97 -14.52
C LEU A 27 -6.45 -0.48 -14.88
N LYS A 28 -6.31 -0.15 -16.17
CA LYS A 28 -6.12 1.22 -16.67
C LYS A 28 -5.03 1.97 -15.89
N SER A 29 -3.95 1.27 -15.56
CA SER A 29 -2.88 1.79 -14.71
C SER A 29 -1.73 2.33 -15.55
N ASP A 30 -1.14 3.45 -15.11
CA ASP A 30 0.08 3.99 -15.72
C ASP A 30 1.35 3.26 -15.27
N LEU A 31 1.27 2.46 -14.20
CA LEU A 31 2.38 1.66 -13.68
C LEU A 31 2.84 0.58 -14.65
N ASP A 32 4.08 0.15 -14.48
CA ASP A 32 4.60 -1.05 -15.11
C ASP A 32 4.13 -2.31 -14.38
N PHE A 33 4.16 -3.44 -15.08
CA PHE A 33 3.72 -4.73 -14.55
C PHE A 33 4.78 -5.78 -14.81
N PHE A 34 5.11 -6.57 -13.81
CA PHE A 34 5.88 -7.81 -14.00
C PHE A 34 5.03 -8.87 -14.72
N GLY A 35 3.71 -8.80 -14.59
CA GLY A 35 2.79 -9.75 -15.17
C GLY A 35 2.47 -10.90 -14.22
N VAL A 36 2.76 -10.80 -12.92
CA VAL A 36 2.58 -11.91 -11.96
C VAL A 36 1.13 -11.99 -11.48
N ALA A 37 0.69 -13.20 -11.14
CA ALA A 37 -0.65 -13.40 -10.58
C ALA A 37 -0.66 -13.07 -9.07
N VAL A 38 -1.79 -12.59 -8.56
CA VAL A 38 -1.96 -12.26 -7.12
C VAL A 38 -1.51 -13.39 -6.17
N PRO A 39 -1.75 -14.69 -6.44
CA PRO A 39 -1.25 -15.77 -5.61
C PRO A 39 0.29 -15.82 -5.49
N VAL A 40 1.03 -15.39 -6.52
CA VAL A 40 2.50 -15.31 -6.50
C VAL A 40 2.94 -14.23 -5.52
N VAL A 41 2.30 -13.04 -5.57
CA VAL A 41 2.58 -11.94 -4.64
C VAL A 41 2.29 -12.36 -3.19
N ARG A 42 1.15 -13.04 -2.95
CA ARG A 42 0.82 -13.59 -1.62
C ARG A 42 1.82 -14.66 -1.16
N GLY A 43 2.32 -15.48 -2.09
CA GLY A 43 3.37 -16.47 -1.83
C GLY A 43 4.68 -15.82 -1.39
N ALA A 44 5.10 -14.76 -2.09
CA ALA A 44 6.29 -13.99 -1.73
C ALA A 44 6.16 -13.40 -0.32
N ILE A 45 5.02 -12.79 0.03
CA ILE A 45 4.77 -12.28 1.39
C ILE A 45 4.90 -13.37 2.44
N LYS A 46 4.37 -14.58 2.17
CA LYS A 46 4.46 -15.70 3.10
C LYS A 46 5.91 -16.16 3.31
N CYS A 47 6.70 -16.25 2.24
CA CYS A 47 8.12 -16.59 2.33
C CYS A 47 8.89 -15.52 3.10
N GLU A 48 8.75 -14.26 2.71
CA GLU A 48 9.43 -13.13 3.36
C GLU A 48 9.03 -12.99 4.83
N ALA A 49 7.75 -13.17 5.18
CA ALA A 49 7.33 -13.10 6.58
C ALA A 49 7.89 -14.23 7.45
N ARG A 50 8.27 -15.37 6.83
CA ARG A 50 8.90 -16.50 7.52
C ARG A 50 10.40 -16.30 7.68
N GLU A 51 11.06 -15.79 6.64
CA GLU A 51 12.53 -15.71 6.57
C GLU A 51 13.06 -14.37 7.10
N ASN A 52 12.27 -13.31 6.94
CA ASN A 52 12.57 -11.93 7.29
C ASN A 52 11.41 -11.30 8.09
N PRO A 53 11.02 -11.86 9.25
CA PRO A 53 9.90 -11.32 10.02
C PRO A 53 10.16 -9.87 10.44
N ILE A 54 9.15 -9.01 10.24
CA ILE A 54 9.17 -7.63 10.72
C ILE A 54 8.58 -7.61 12.13
N SER A 55 9.34 -7.09 13.09
CA SER A 55 8.93 -6.89 14.48
C SER A 55 8.78 -5.42 14.86
N GLU A 56 9.31 -4.51 14.05
CA GLU A 56 9.36 -3.08 14.34
C GLU A 56 8.44 -2.30 13.40
N ARG A 57 7.60 -1.44 13.98
CA ARG A 57 6.67 -0.56 13.25
C ARG A 57 7.38 0.33 12.23
N ALA A 58 8.51 0.93 12.61
CA ALA A 58 9.27 1.81 11.73
C ALA A 58 9.76 1.07 10.47
N VAL A 59 10.19 -0.18 10.61
CA VAL A 59 10.63 -1.04 9.50
C VAL A 59 9.46 -1.40 8.59
N LEU A 60 8.29 -1.71 9.15
CA LEU A 60 7.08 -1.97 8.36
C LEU A 60 6.72 -0.76 7.50
N ILE A 61 6.63 0.43 8.10
CA ILE A 61 6.28 1.66 7.40
C ILE A 61 7.30 1.96 6.31
N GLN A 62 8.60 1.92 6.64
CA GLN A 62 9.66 2.17 5.68
C GLN A 62 9.55 1.22 4.47
N LYS A 63 9.42 -0.09 4.71
CA LYS A 63 9.36 -1.08 3.62
C LYS A 63 8.09 -0.96 2.78
N SER A 64 6.96 -0.63 3.40
CA SER A 64 5.73 -0.35 2.68
C SER A 64 5.87 0.91 1.81
N VAL A 65 6.44 2.00 2.31
CA VAL A 65 6.73 3.20 1.50
C VAL A 65 7.66 2.89 0.33
N GLU A 66 8.75 2.15 0.56
CA GLU A 66 9.66 1.73 -0.51
C GLU A 66 8.94 0.90 -1.60
N CYS A 67 7.94 0.10 -1.22
CA CYS A 67 7.10 -0.63 -2.19
C CYS A 67 6.22 0.32 -3.02
N PHE A 68 5.69 1.38 -2.42
CA PHE A 68 4.83 2.37 -3.09
C PHE A 68 5.61 3.33 -3.98
N ASP A 69 6.89 3.58 -3.68
CA ASP A 69 7.80 4.32 -4.55
C ASP A 69 8.18 3.54 -5.83
N SER A 70 7.83 2.27 -5.91
CA SER A 70 8.06 1.46 -7.11
C SER A 70 7.15 1.89 -8.27
N THR A 71 7.71 1.89 -9.47
CA THR A 71 6.97 2.05 -10.73
C THR A 71 6.20 0.80 -11.12
N TYR A 72 6.36 -0.31 -10.40
CA TYR A 72 5.70 -1.59 -10.70
C TYR A 72 4.50 -1.85 -9.80
N PHE A 73 3.36 -2.19 -10.41
CA PHE A 73 2.12 -2.48 -9.71
C PHE A 73 2.27 -3.61 -8.69
N GLU A 74 2.95 -4.70 -9.02
CA GLU A 74 3.04 -5.84 -8.10
C GLU A 74 3.94 -5.57 -6.88
N MET A 75 4.85 -4.59 -6.97
CA MET A 75 5.58 -4.10 -5.79
C MET A 75 4.66 -3.28 -4.89
N GLN A 76 3.85 -2.39 -5.46
CA GLN A 76 2.86 -1.66 -4.67
C GLN A 76 1.87 -2.63 -4.00
N LEU A 77 1.37 -3.62 -4.75
CA LEU A 77 0.51 -4.70 -4.23
C LEU A 77 1.18 -5.51 -3.12
N PHE A 78 2.47 -5.81 -3.25
CA PHE A 78 3.26 -6.44 -2.20
C PHE A 78 3.32 -5.56 -0.95
N GLY A 79 3.59 -4.26 -1.10
CA GLY A 79 3.55 -3.28 -0.01
C GLY A 79 2.23 -3.26 0.73
N VAL A 80 1.12 -3.43 0.01
CA VAL A 80 -0.20 -3.55 0.64
C VAL A 80 -0.36 -4.84 1.42
N PHE A 81 -0.02 -5.99 0.83
CA PHE A 81 -0.09 -7.26 1.56
C PHE A 81 0.87 -7.30 2.76
N LEU A 82 1.95 -6.52 2.73
CA LEU A 82 2.85 -6.35 3.85
C LEU A 82 2.14 -5.61 5.01
N LEU A 83 1.45 -4.50 4.71
CA LEU A 83 0.65 -3.76 5.69
C LEU A 83 -0.48 -4.62 6.29
N ASP A 84 -1.20 -5.37 5.45
CA ASP A 84 -2.26 -6.29 5.89
C ASP A 84 -1.72 -7.36 6.85
N ARG A 85 -0.60 -8.00 6.47
CA ARG A 85 0.03 -9.08 7.22
C ARG A 85 0.56 -8.63 8.59
N TYR A 86 1.04 -7.40 8.69
CA TYR A 86 1.62 -6.82 9.90
C TYR A 86 0.76 -5.72 10.51
N SER A 87 -0.54 -5.72 10.20
CA SER A 87 -1.52 -4.76 10.72
C SER A 87 -1.53 -4.67 12.25
N GLY A 88 -1.10 -5.73 12.95
CA GLY A 88 -0.92 -5.72 14.40
C GLY A 88 0.16 -4.77 14.95
N LEU A 89 1.17 -4.43 14.12
CA LEU A 89 2.24 -3.48 14.43
C LEU A 89 1.87 -2.02 14.09
N LEU A 90 0.84 -1.82 13.26
CA LEU A 90 0.38 -0.49 12.92
C LEU A 90 -0.27 0.13 14.14
N GLU A 91 0.16 1.34 14.43
CA GLU A 91 -0.48 2.14 15.46
C GLU A 91 -1.58 2.96 14.82
N PRO A 92 -2.61 3.31 15.60
CA PRO A 92 -3.62 4.25 15.18
C PRO A 92 -3.02 5.48 14.45
N GLU A 93 -1.94 6.07 14.96
CA GLU A 93 -1.33 7.28 14.41
C GLU A 93 -0.84 7.13 12.95
N ASP A 94 -0.62 5.90 12.46
CA ASP A 94 -0.34 5.62 11.05
C ASP A 94 -1.54 5.89 10.16
N ALA A 95 -2.74 5.58 10.63
CA ALA A 95 -3.96 5.81 9.88
C ALA A 95 -4.46 7.27 9.97
N GLY A 96 -3.81 8.14 10.77
CA GLY A 96 -4.33 9.47 11.09
C GLY A 96 -3.29 10.54 11.45
N THR A 97 -3.11 11.47 10.51
CA THR A 97 -2.91 12.93 10.66
C THR A 97 -1.51 13.57 10.59
N ARG A 98 -1.54 14.72 9.88
CA ARG A 98 -0.62 15.87 9.72
C ARG A 98 0.26 16.30 10.90
N ARG A 99 0.01 15.86 12.14
CA ARG A 99 0.67 16.37 13.35
C ARG A 99 2.09 15.83 13.56
N SER A 100 2.39 14.65 13.02
CA SER A 100 3.73 14.05 13.07
C SER A 100 4.74 14.72 12.14
N ALA A 101 4.26 15.33 11.03
CA ALA A 101 5.09 16.10 10.10
C ALA A 101 5.63 17.41 10.73
N GLU A 102 4.85 18.01 11.63
CA GLU A 102 5.22 19.24 12.34
C GLU A 102 6.25 18.98 13.47
N GLN A 103 6.21 17.83 14.15
CA GLN A 103 7.19 17.47 15.19
C GLN A 103 8.49 16.89 14.63
N ALA A 104 8.47 16.32 13.42
CA ALA A 104 9.66 15.80 12.75
C ALA A 104 10.58 16.90 12.17
N GLY A 105 10.17 18.19 12.20
CA GLY A 105 11.01 19.34 11.81
C GLY A 105 10.99 19.67 10.32
N TRP A 106 9.87 19.50 9.62
CA TRP A 106 9.81 19.62 8.14
C TRP A 106 9.06 20.87 7.66
N ALA A 107 8.85 21.85 8.56
CA ALA A 107 8.33 23.16 8.22
C ALA A 107 9.45 24.11 7.74
N SER A 108 10.11 23.80 6.61
CA SER A 108 10.81 24.80 5.79
C SER A 108 11.37 24.17 4.53
N GLY A 109 11.11 24.82 3.41
CA GLY A 109 11.24 24.27 2.07
C GLY A 109 12.66 23.94 1.60
N GLY A 110 12.69 23.10 0.57
CA GLY A 110 13.87 22.71 -0.18
C GLY A 110 13.54 21.49 -1.02
N GLN A 111 13.79 21.55 -2.32
CA GLN A 111 13.42 20.51 -3.27
C GLN A 111 13.99 19.14 -2.88
N GLY A 112 13.09 18.21 -2.56
CA GLY A 112 13.34 16.81 -2.20
C GLY A 112 11.99 16.17 -1.88
N LYS A 113 11.72 14.99 -2.46
CA LYS A 113 10.41 14.31 -2.55
C LYS A 113 9.58 14.34 -1.24
N PRO A 114 8.25 14.56 -1.30
CA PRO A 114 7.42 14.60 -0.10
C PRO A 114 7.32 13.20 0.54
N SER A 115 7.73 13.09 1.80
CA SER A 115 7.36 11.96 2.65
C SER A 115 5.91 12.14 3.07
N THR A 116 4.99 11.71 2.22
CA THR A 116 3.55 11.71 2.46
C THR A 116 3.24 10.89 3.72
N SER A 117 2.51 11.46 4.69
CA SER A 117 2.06 10.66 5.84
C SER A 117 1.17 9.51 5.37
N VAL A 118 1.14 8.37 6.07
CA VAL A 118 0.28 7.24 5.69
C VAL A 118 -1.19 7.69 5.58
N GLY A 119 -1.63 8.64 6.41
CA GLY A 119 -2.93 9.31 6.23
C GLY A 119 -3.09 10.00 4.88
N GLU A 120 -2.18 10.88 4.48
CA GLU A 120 -2.24 11.58 3.18
C GLU A 120 -2.12 10.61 1.99
N MET A 121 -1.36 9.53 2.15
CA MET A 121 -1.25 8.46 1.16
C MET A 121 -2.59 7.75 0.99
N LEU A 122 -3.24 7.41 2.11
CA LEU A 122 -4.59 6.83 2.09
C LEU A 122 -5.62 7.80 1.51
N ASP A 123 -5.49 9.11 1.78
CA ASP A 123 -6.40 10.11 1.21
C ASP A 123 -6.23 10.17 -0.31
N ALA A 124 -5.00 10.19 -0.83
CA ALA A 124 -4.71 10.15 -2.26
C ALA A 124 -5.22 8.84 -2.91
N TRP A 125 -4.98 7.71 -2.24
CA TRP A 125 -5.43 6.40 -2.73
C TRP A 125 -6.94 6.26 -2.78
N SER A 126 -7.67 6.90 -1.86
CA SER A 126 -9.14 6.85 -1.85
C SER A 126 -9.77 7.43 -3.13
N THR A 127 -9.02 8.24 -3.87
CA THR A 127 -9.45 8.87 -5.12
C THR A 127 -8.65 8.41 -6.35
N ASP A 128 -7.77 7.43 -6.19
CA ASP A 128 -6.92 6.93 -7.28
C ASP A 128 -7.77 6.36 -8.42
N GLU A 129 -7.34 6.42 -9.67
CA GLU A 129 -8.10 5.86 -10.81
C GLU A 129 -8.18 4.32 -10.75
N ASN A 130 -7.20 3.67 -10.12
CA ASN A 130 -7.15 2.24 -9.92
C ASN A 130 -8.00 1.81 -8.71
N PHE A 131 -9.08 1.09 -8.96
CA PHE A 131 -9.99 0.63 -7.90
C PHE A 131 -9.30 -0.28 -6.86
N TRP A 132 -8.20 -0.97 -7.18
CA TRP A 132 -7.46 -1.71 -6.15
C TRP A 132 -6.81 -0.77 -5.14
N VAL A 133 -6.21 0.32 -5.61
CA VAL A 133 -5.60 1.34 -4.75
C VAL A 133 -6.67 1.99 -3.87
N ARG A 134 -7.85 2.31 -4.44
CA ARG A 134 -9.03 2.77 -3.70
C ARG A 134 -9.49 1.75 -2.64
N ARG A 135 -9.72 0.49 -3.02
CA ARG A 135 -10.11 -0.59 -2.09
C ARG A 135 -9.17 -0.68 -0.90
N TYR A 136 -7.88 -0.58 -1.15
CA TYR A 136 -6.88 -0.68 -0.10
C TYR A 136 -6.89 0.49 0.87
N SER A 137 -7.22 1.70 0.40
CA SER A 137 -7.39 2.84 1.31
C SER A 137 -8.49 2.60 2.37
N ILE A 138 -9.55 1.87 2.01
CA ILE A 138 -10.62 1.45 2.93
C ILE A 138 -10.18 0.28 3.83
N LEU A 139 -9.56 -0.76 3.27
CA LEU A 139 -9.18 -1.96 4.04
C LEU A 139 -8.19 -1.65 5.17
N VAL A 140 -7.25 -0.73 4.93
CA VAL A 140 -6.29 -0.29 5.95
C VAL A 140 -7.01 0.39 7.12
N LEU A 141 -8.06 1.18 6.84
CA LEU A 141 -8.86 1.82 7.88
C LEU A 141 -9.76 0.83 8.63
N MET A 142 -10.29 -0.21 7.96
CA MET A 142 -11.07 -1.27 8.63
C MET A 142 -10.28 -1.96 9.75
N ALA A 143 -8.99 -2.22 9.53
CA ALA A 143 -8.13 -2.79 10.57
C ALA A 143 -7.97 -1.84 11.78
N GLY A 144 -7.89 -0.53 11.51
CA GLY A 144 -7.83 0.52 12.55
C GLY A 144 -9.13 0.66 13.34
N LEU A 145 -10.29 0.50 12.69
CA LEU A 145 -11.62 0.62 13.32
C LEU A 145 -11.87 -0.39 14.42
N VAL A 146 -11.28 -1.58 14.35
CA VAL A 146 -11.38 -2.59 15.41
C VAL A 146 -10.76 -2.09 16.73
N ARG A 147 -9.88 -1.08 16.67
CA ARG A 147 -9.08 -0.62 17.80
C ARG A 147 -9.48 0.76 18.32
N ASP A 148 -9.93 1.67 17.46
CA ASP A 148 -10.20 3.06 17.83
C ASP A 148 -11.24 3.71 16.86
N GLU A 149 -12.24 4.38 17.42
CA GLU A 149 -13.30 5.06 16.65
C GLU A 149 -12.81 6.29 15.89
N LYS A 150 -11.61 6.83 16.18
CA LYS A 150 -11.11 8.02 15.46
C LYS A 150 -10.86 7.81 13.96
N TYR A 151 -10.83 6.56 13.48
CA TYR A 151 -10.79 6.24 12.03
C TYR A 151 -12.15 6.27 11.36
N TRP A 152 -13.23 6.31 12.15
CA TRP A 152 -14.59 6.21 11.66
C TRP A 152 -14.91 7.29 10.64
N GLU A 153 -14.61 8.55 10.95
CA GLU A 153 -14.90 9.66 10.04
C GLU A 153 -14.19 9.51 8.69
N ARG A 154 -12.92 9.11 8.69
CA ARG A 154 -12.14 8.91 7.47
C ARG A 154 -12.60 7.67 6.69
N PHE A 155 -12.88 6.58 7.39
CA PHE A 155 -13.41 5.36 6.79
C PHE A 155 -14.74 5.63 6.09
N VAL A 156 -15.68 6.29 6.79
CA VAL A 156 -17.00 6.64 6.23
C VAL A 156 -16.82 7.54 5.02
N ARG A 157 -15.95 8.55 5.07
CA ARG A 157 -15.67 9.41 3.91
C ARG A 157 -15.21 8.61 2.68
N TYR A 158 -14.31 7.65 2.86
CA TYR A 158 -13.84 6.82 1.76
C TYR A 158 -14.95 5.89 1.26
N ALA A 159 -15.64 5.21 2.17
CA ALA A 159 -16.74 4.29 1.85
C ALA A 159 -17.87 5.01 1.09
N ASP A 160 -18.27 6.21 1.54
CA ASP A 160 -19.29 7.03 0.88
C ASP A 160 -18.86 7.43 -0.54
N SER A 161 -17.58 7.75 -0.74
CA SER A 161 -17.07 8.08 -2.09
C SER A 161 -17.08 6.90 -3.06
N MET A 162 -17.12 5.67 -2.53
CA MET A 162 -17.00 4.43 -3.29
C MET A 162 -18.33 3.66 -3.41
N ILE A 163 -19.41 4.14 -2.79
CA ILE A 163 -20.68 3.40 -2.67
C ILE A 163 -21.39 3.13 -4.01
N GLU A 164 -21.15 3.98 -5.02
CA GLU A 164 -21.73 3.88 -6.37
C GLU A 164 -20.81 3.14 -7.37
N GLU A 165 -19.65 2.64 -6.92
CA GLU A 165 -18.74 1.90 -7.79
C GLU A 165 -19.34 0.55 -8.21
N LYS A 166 -19.02 0.13 -9.45
CA LYS A 166 -19.60 -1.08 -10.06
C LYS A 166 -18.63 -2.26 -10.02
N GLU A 167 -17.39 -1.99 -9.66
CA GLU A 167 -16.32 -2.94 -9.47
C GLU A 167 -16.65 -3.82 -8.27
N PHE A 168 -16.85 -5.13 -8.50
CA PHE A 168 -17.19 -6.11 -7.45
C PHE A 168 -16.24 -6.10 -6.23
N PHE A 169 -15.01 -5.62 -6.41
CA PHE A 169 -13.99 -5.54 -5.37
C PHE A 169 -13.96 -4.18 -4.67
N ILE A 170 -15.01 -3.39 -4.70
CA ILE A 170 -15.17 -2.21 -3.86
C ILE A 170 -16.40 -2.48 -3.00
#